data_AF-A0A957R554-F1
#
_entry.id   AF-A0A957R554-F1
#
_cell.length_a   1.000
_cell.length_b   1.000
_cell.length_c   1.000
_cell.angle_alpha   90.00
_cell.angle_beta   90.00
_cell.angle_gamma   90.00
#
_symmetry.space_group_name_H-M   'P 1'
#
loop_
_entity.id
_entity.type
_entity.pdbx_description
1 polymer ?
#
loop_
_entity_poly.entity_id
_entity_poly.type
_entity_poly.pdbx_seq_one_letter_code
_entity_poly.pdbx_strand_id
1 'polypeptide(L)'
;MTQEGVQITGQITPAFAEILTPAALEFIVDLERTFRERRAALLAARQERQKALDAREMPTFLAETEQIRHSKWQVAPTPAAIQKRWVEITGPTDRKMVI
;
A
#
# COMPACT_ATOMS: atom_id res chain seq x y z
N MET A 1 -0.66 18.00 -20.47
CA MET A 1 -0.97 17.50 -19.12
C MET A 1 0.22 16.70 -18.61
N THR A 2 1.26 17.38 -18.16
CA THR A 2 2.43 16.73 -17.53
C THR A 2 2.81 17.58 -16.33
N GLN A 3 2.59 17.03 -15.14
CA GLN A 3 3.13 17.60 -13.90
C GLN A 3 4.65 17.51 -13.95
N GLU A 4 5.35 18.47 -13.34
CA GLU A 4 6.81 18.56 -13.43
C GLU A 4 7.48 17.29 -12.88
N GLY A 5 8.38 16.70 -13.69
CA GLY A 5 9.07 15.46 -13.34
C GLY A 5 8.27 14.17 -13.56
N VAL A 6 7.13 14.23 -14.26
CA VAL A 6 6.32 13.04 -14.61
C VAL A 6 6.41 12.73 -16.10
N GLN A 7 6.66 11.47 -16.41
CA GLN A 7 6.57 10.93 -17.76
C GLN A 7 5.53 9.81 -17.82
N ILE A 8 4.55 9.96 -18.72
CA ILE A 8 3.59 8.89 -19.03
C ILE A 8 4.11 8.15 -20.26
N THR A 9 4.50 6.89 -20.09
CA THR A 9 5.08 6.06 -21.16
C THR A 9 4.04 5.19 -21.90
N GLY A 10 2.86 5.01 -21.32
CA GLY A 10 1.76 4.25 -21.93
C GLY A 10 0.92 5.10 -22.89
N GLN A 11 0.25 4.44 -23.84
CA GLN A 11 -0.71 5.10 -24.73
C GLN A 11 -1.92 5.60 -23.92
N ILE A 12 -2.24 6.89 -24.04
CA ILE A 12 -3.41 7.50 -23.42
C ILE A 12 -4.60 7.38 -24.39
N THR A 13 -5.50 6.46 -24.08
CA THR A 13 -6.83 6.38 -24.73
C THR A 13 -7.80 7.37 -24.08
N PRO A 14 -8.96 7.67 -24.69
CA PRO A 14 -9.99 8.50 -24.05
C PRO A 14 -10.40 7.98 -22.67
N ALA A 15 -10.57 6.66 -22.52
CA ALA A 15 -10.91 6.03 -21.24
C ALA A 15 -9.79 6.23 -20.18
N PHE A 16 -8.52 6.26 -20.58
CA PHE A 16 -7.43 6.55 -19.66
C PHE A 16 -7.36 8.04 -19.28
N ALA A 17 -7.75 8.94 -20.17
CA ALA A 17 -7.81 10.37 -19.88
C ALA A 17 -8.87 10.70 -18.80
N GLU A 18 -9.93 9.90 -18.70
CA GLU A 18 -10.93 10.00 -17.62
C GLU A 18 -10.35 9.68 -16.24
N ILE A 19 -9.33 8.82 -16.16
CA ILE A 19 -8.66 8.42 -14.92
C ILE A 19 -7.46 9.32 -14.62
N LEU A 20 -6.62 9.57 -15.62
CA LEU A 20 -5.39 10.36 -15.53
C LEU A 20 -5.68 11.87 -15.68
N THR A 21 -6.67 12.34 -14.93
CA THR A 21 -7.01 13.77 -14.88
C THR A 21 -5.86 14.57 -14.26
N PRO A 22 -5.76 15.90 -14.52
CA PRO A 22 -4.72 16.73 -13.92
C PRO A 22 -4.67 16.64 -12.38
N ALA A 23 -5.82 16.66 -11.72
CA ALA A 23 -5.92 16.56 -10.27
C ALA A 23 -5.48 15.17 -9.75
N ALA A 24 -5.82 14.10 -10.46
CA ALA A 24 -5.37 12.75 -10.10
C ALA A 24 -3.84 12.62 -10.25
N LEU A 25 -3.27 13.18 -11.33
CA LEU A 25 -1.83 13.18 -11.54
C LEU A 25 -1.10 14.01 -10.48
N GLU A 26 -1.61 15.18 -10.12
CA GLU A 26 -1.07 16.00 -9.04
C GLU A 26 -1.03 15.22 -7.71
N PHE A 27 -2.16 14.61 -7.35
CA PHE A 27 -2.25 13.79 -6.14
C PHE A 27 -1.25 12.62 -6.12
N ILE A 28 -1.10 11.90 -7.24
CA ILE A 28 -0.15 10.78 -7.34
C ILE A 28 1.30 11.29 -7.21
N VAL A 29 1.61 12.45 -7.79
CA VAL A 29 2.94 13.07 -7.67
C VAL A 29 3.25 13.40 -6.22
N ASP A 30 2.30 13.98 -5.49
CA ASP A 30 2.49 14.32 -4.08
C ASP A 30 2.69 13.08 -3.22
N LEU A 31 1.91 12.02 -3.46
CA LEU A 31 2.11 10.73 -2.80
C LEU A 31 3.51 10.17 -3.05
N GLU A 32 3.95 10.17 -4.31
CA GLU A 32 5.27 9.63 -4.66
C GLU A 32 6.40 10.45 -4.05
N ARG A 33 6.32 11.79 -4.11
CA ARG A 33 7.32 12.69 -3.50
C ARG A 33 7.38 12.51 -1.98
N THR A 34 6.23 12.35 -1.34
CA THR A 34 6.14 12.22 0.12
C THR A 34 6.62 10.85 0.62
N PHE A 35 6.28 9.77 -0.08
CA PHE A 35 6.43 8.41 0.47
C PHE A 35 7.49 7.53 -0.23
N ARG A 36 8.05 7.93 -1.38
CA ARG A 36 9.03 7.13 -2.13
C ARG A 36 10.22 6.70 -1.28
N GLU A 37 10.84 7.64 -0.58
CA GLU A 37 12.06 7.36 0.19
C GLU A 37 11.80 6.34 1.29
N ARG A 38 10.69 6.50 2.04
CA ARG A 38 10.30 5.55 3.07
C ARG A 38 10.00 4.17 2.48
N ARG A 39 9.30 4.09 1.34
CA ARG A 39 9.04 2.82 0.64
C ARG A 39 10.35 2.14 0.27
N ALA A 40 11.30 2.87 -0.31
CA ALA A 40 12.61 2.33 -0.70
C ALA A 40 13.41 1.82 0.52
N ALA A 41 13.45 2.60 1.61
CA ALA A 41 14.10 2.20 2.85
C ALA A 41 13.50 0.92 3.45
N LEU A 42 12.17 0.76 3.39
CA LEU A 42 11.49 -0.45 3.86
C LEU A 42 11.81 -1.68 3.00
N LEU A 43 11.94 -1.52 1.68
CA LEU A 43 12.35 -2.60 0.79
C LEU A 43 13.79 -3.04 1.07
N ALA A 44 14.71 -2.10 1.30
CA ALA A 44 16.07 -2.41 1.73
C ALA A 44 16.09 -3.12 3.09
N ALA A 45 15.32 -2.65 4.07
CA ALA A 45 15.21 -3.29 5.38
C ALA A 45 14.68 -4.74 5.29
N ARG A 46 13.79 -5.04 4.33
CA ARG A 46 13.35 -6.43 4.08
C ARG A 46 14.50 -7.32 3.61
N GLN A 47 15.39 -6.81 2.76
CA GLN A 47 16.57 -7.57 2.30
C GLN A 47 17.52 -7.84 3.47
N GLU A 48 17.78 -6.84 4.32
CA GLU A 48 18.61 -7.04 5.51
C GLU A 48 17.98 -8.04 6.48
N ARG A 49 16.65 -7.95 6.70
CA ARG A 49 15.96 -8.94 7.54
C ARG A 49 16.08 -10.35 6.96
N GLN A 50 15.99 -10.51 5.64
CA GLN A 50 16.16 -11.81 4.99
C GLN A 50 17.55 -12.40 5.24
N LYS A 51 18.62 -11.59 5.15
CA LYS A 51 19.99 -12.06 5.45
C LYS A 51 20.11 -12.60 6.89
N ALA A 52 19.49 -11.96 7.86
CA ALA A 52 19.47 -12.42 9.25
C ALA A 52 18.72 -13.77 9.39
N LEU A 53 17.59 -13.91 8.70
CA LEU A 53 16.84 -15.18 8.66
C LEU A 53 17.67 -16.30 8.04
N ASP A 54 18.38 -16.02 6.94
CA ASP A 54 19.27 -16.98 6.26
C ASP A 54 20.45 -17.38 7.17
N ALA A 55 20.91 -16.47 8.03
CA ALA A 55 21.88 -16.72 9.08
C ALA A 55 21.30 -17.46 10.32
N ARG A 56 20.08 -18.00 10.20
CA ARG A 56 19.34 -18.77 11.22
C ARG A 56 18.82 -17.94 12.40
N GLU A 57 18.71 -16.62 12.27
CA GLU A 57 18.04 -15.78 13.25
C GLU A 57 16.51 -15.88 13.09
N MET A 58 15.92 -16.96 13.61
CA MET A 58 14.50 -17.25 13.46
C MET A 58 13.60 -16.12 13.98
N PRO A 59 12.45 -15.84 13.34
CA PRO A 59 11.50 -14.85 13.83
C PRO A 59 11.00 -15.17 15.23
N THR A 60 10.95 -14.16 16.08
CA THR A 60 10.34 -14.23 17.41
C THR A 60 9.65 -12.89 17.73
N PHE A 61 8.89 -12.85 18.83
CA PHE A 61 8.29 -11.60 19.29
C PHE A 61 9.37 -10.59 19.71
N LEU A 62 9.26 -9.37 19.22
CA LEU A 62 10.17 -8.29 19.58
C LEU A 62 9.95 -7.87 21.03
N ALA A 63 11.02 -7.81 21.82
CA ALA A 63 10.98 -7.34 23.20
C ALA A 63 10.56 -5.86 23.29
N GLU A 64 11.05 -5.03 22.37
CA GLU A 64 10.76 -3.59 22.29
C GLU A 64 9.28 -3.21 22.07
N THR A 65 8.41 -4.18 21.71
CA THR A 65 6.96 -3.95 21.53
C THR A 65 6.11 -4.74 22.53
N GLU A 66 6.71 -5.31 23.56
CA GLU A 66 6.01 -6.09 24.59
C GLU A 66 4.96 -5.26 25.33
N GLN A 67 5.30 -4.03 25.69
CA GLN A 67 4.40 -3.08 26.36
C GLN A 67 3.12 -2.82 25.55
N ILE A 68 3.21 -2.79 24.20
CA ILE A 68 2.05 -2.60 23.34
C ILE A 68 1.15 -3.82 23.41
N ARG A 69 1.73 -5.03 23.33
CA ARG A 69 0.98 -6.30 23.41
C ARG A 69 0.30 -6.50 24.75
N HIS A 70 0.87 -5.99 25.84
CA HIS A 70 0.33 -6.13 27.21
C HIS A 70 -0.56 -4.94 27.63
N SER A 71 -0.65 -3.89 26.81
CA SER A 71 -1.50 -2.73 27.10
C SER A 71 -2.96 -2.95 26.67
N LYS A 72 -3.89 -2.23 27.31
CA LYS A 72 -5.31 -2.22 26.92
C LYS A 72 -5.54 -1.16 25.85
N TRP A 73 -5.74 -1.58 24.61
CA TRP A 73 -6.10 -0.70 23.50
C TRP A 73 -7.05 -1.41 22.53
N GLN A 74 -7.67 -0.62 21.66
CA GLN A 74 -8.51 -1.11 20.57
C GLN A 74 -8.28 -0.24 19.32
N VAL A 75 -8.53 -0.81 18.15
CA VAL A 75 -8.53 -0.04 16.89
C VAL A 75 -9.68 0.98 16.88
N ALA A 76 -9.66 1.90 15.92
CA ALA A 76 -10.78 2.81 15.70
C ALA A 76 -12.08 2.05 15.38
N PRO A 77 -13.27 2.63 15.70
CA PRO A 77 -14.55 1.98 15.44
C PRO A 77 -14.76 1.61 13.98
N THR A 78 -15.28 0.39 13.75
CA THR A 78 -15.52 -0.14 12.41
C THR A 78 -16.78 0.49 11.77
N PRO A 79 -16.67 1.09 10.56
CA PRO A 79 -17.82 1.60 9.82
C PRO A 79 -18.89 0.52 9.55
N ALA A 80 -20.16 0.88 9.62
CA ALA A 80 -21.30 -0.04 9.48
C ALA A 80 -21.22 -0.93 8.21
N ALA A 81 -20.77 -0.36 7.09
CA ALA A 81 -20.63 -1.06 5.81
C ALA A 81 -19.67 -2.26 5.83
N ILE A 82 -18.73 -2.31 6.78
CA ILE A 82 -17.71 -3.38 6.86
C ILE A 82 -17.75 -4.14 8.18
N GLN A 83 -18.81 -3.99 8.99
CA GLN A 83 -18.96 -4.74 10.25
C GLN A 83 -19.24 -6.24 10.04
N LYS A 84 -19.82 -6.62 8.90
CA LYS A 84 -20.21 -8.00 8.59
C LYS A 84 -19.53 -8.47 7.31
N ARG A 85 -18.33 -9.05 7.45
CA ARG A 85 -17.50 -9.60 6.35
C ARG A 85 -17.37 -11.13 6.46
N TRP A 86 -18.50 -11.83 6.55
CA TRP A 86 -18.51 -13.28 6.79
C TRP A 86 -17.95 -14.09 5.62
N VAL A 87 -18.13 -13.57 4.41
CA VAL A 87 -17.61 -14.16 3.17
C VAL A 87 -17.03 -13.02 2.35
N GLU A 88 -15.85 -13.26 1.81
CA GLU A 88 -15.18 -12.37 0.87
C GLU A 88 -14.77 -13.18 -0.35
N ILE A 89 -14.99 -12.61 -1.53
CA ILE A 89 -14.56 -13.18 -2.80
C ILE A 89 -13.50 -12.26 -3.41
N THR A 90 -12.43 -12.86 -3.92
CA THR A 90 -11.38 -12.15 -4.64
C THR A 90 -11.47 -12.46 -6.12
N GLY A 91 -11.20 -11.47 -6.97
CA GLY A 91 -11.21 -11.62 -8.42
C GLY A 91 -10.44 -10.50 -9.11
N PRO A 92 -10.18 -10.63 -10.42
CA PRO A 92 -9.53 -9.57 -11.20
C PRO A 92 -10.46 -8.35 -11.33
N THR A 93 -9.88 -7.20 -11.68
CA THR A 93 -10.62 -5.94 -11.90
C THR A 93 -11.28 -5.86 -13.28
N ASP A 94 -11.43 -6.99 -13.98
CA ASP A 94 -12.08 -7.03 -15.29
C ASP A 94 -13.58 -6.71 -15.15
N ARG A 95 -14.13 -5.97 -16.13
CA ARG A 95 -15.52 -5.49 -16.09
C ARG A 95 -16.53 -6.62 -15.90
N LYS A 96 -16.30 -7.80 -16.47
CA LYS A 96 -17.22 -8.93 -16.33
C LYS A 96 -17.13 -9.57 -14.95
N MET A 97 -15.93 -9.60 -14.36
CA MET A 97 -15.66 -10.28 -13.08
C MET A 97 -16.02 -9.43 -11.85
N VAL A 98 -16.22 -8.13 -12.04
CA VAL A 98 -16.67 -7.19 -10.99
C VAL A 98 -18.17 -7.30 -10.72
N ILE A 99 -18.96 -7.81 -11.68
CA ILE A 99 -20.42 -7.97 -11.60
C ILE A 99 -20.76 -9.28 -10.90
#